data_AF-A0A538B7F4-F1
#
_entry.id   AF-A0A538B7F4-F1
#
_cell.length_a   1.000
_cell.length_b   1.000
_cell.length_c   1.000
_cell.angle_alpha   90.00
_cell.angle_beta   90.00
_cell.angle_gamma   90.00
#
_symmetry.space_group_name_H-M   'P 1'
#
loop_
_entity.id
_entity.type
_entity.pdbx_description
1 polymer ?
#
loop_
_entity_poly.entity_id
_entity_poly.type
_entity_poly.pdbx_seq_one_letter_code
_entity_poly.pdbx_strand_id
1 'polypeptide(L)'
;MPSLDAFAASGSTSTLTWSTATRLSDVSSNPNWEQFGGRTLPFGGDYLYISSVGSFSYGTWTDWRNVVTGSDLREGGDSDSDGADVLQCRVANPDGTIGADTCPFQGGLDQNIYGAVTP
;
A
#
# COMPACT_ATOMS: atom_id res chain seq x y z
N MET A 1 12.18 3.39 0.30
CA MET A 1 12.18 3.70 -1.15
C MET A 1 11.01 2.98 -1.80
N PRO A 2 10.17 3.66 -2.61
CA PRO A 2 9.10 2.99 -3.34
C PRO A 2 9.66 1.95 -4.33
N SER A 3 9.07 0.75 -4.37
CA SER A 3 9.61 -0.38 -5.13
C SER A 3 8.55 -1.35 -5.68
N LEU A 4 7.29 -1.22 -5.28
CA LEU A 4 6.23 -2.13 -5.72
C LEU A 4 5.35 -1.50 -6.80
N ASP A 5 5.06 -2.29 -7.83
CA ASP A 5 4.31 -1.88 -9.01
C ASP A 5 3.34 -2.99 -9.45
N ALA A 6 2.22 -2.60 -10.07
CA ALA A 6 1.26 -3.53 -10.65
C ALA A 6 1.56 -3.73 -12.14
N PHE A 7 1.54 -4.98 -12.60
CA PHE A 7 1.73 -5.35 -14.00
C PHE A 7 0.65 -6.34 -14.45
N ALA A 8 0.35 -6.34 -15.75
CA ALA A 8 -0.50 -7.36 -16.36
C ALA A 8 0.05 -7.86 -17.70
N ALA A 9 -0.30 -9.10 -18.02
CA ALA A 9 -0.04 -9.75 -19.29
C ALA A 9 -1.27 -10.59 -19.66
N SER A 10 -1.49 -10.81 -20.94
CA SER A 10 -2.50 -11.74 -21.43
C SER A 10 -1.85 -12.90 -22.16
N GLY A 11 -2.53 -14.04 -22.21
CA GLY A 11 -1.99 -15.25 -22.78
C GLY A 11 -3.10 -16.22 -23.17
N SER A 12 -2.79 -17.09 -24.14
CA SER A 12 -3.73 -18.15 -24.51
C SER A 12 -3.64 -19.29 -23.50
N THR A 13 -4.78 -19.74 -22.99
CA THR A 13 -4.86 -20.94 -22.15
C THR A 13 -4.49 -22.21 -22.91
N SER A 14 -4.52 -22.20 -24.25
CA SER A 14 -4.16 -23.36 -25.07
C SER A 14 -2.65 -23.50 -25.32
N THR A 15 -1.93 -22.38 -25.45
CA THR A 15 -0.48 -22.38 -25.75
C THR A 15 0.38 -22.08 -24.53
N LEU A 16 -0.24 -21.60 -23.44
CA LEU A 16 0.44 -21.15 -22.22
C LEU A 16 1.54 -20.11 -22.48
N THR A 17 1.43 -19.40 -23.61
CA THR A 17 2.33 -18.32 -23.99
C THR A 17 1.71 -16.99 -23.56
N TRP A 18 2.50 -16.18 -22.86
CA TRP A 18 2.09 -14.88 -22.35
C TRP A 18 2.72 -13.76 -23.16
N SER A 19 2.01 -12.63 -23.26
CA SER A 19 2.56 -11.38 -23.77
C SER A 19 3.67 -10.88 -22.84
N THR A 20 4.44 -9.90 -23.32
CA THR A 20 5.26 -9.07 -22.43
C THR A 20 4.35 -8.37 -21.40
N ALA A 21 4.79 -8.34 -20.15
CA ALA A 21 4.07 -7.65 -19.09
C ALA A 21 4.09 -6.13 -19.30
N THR A 22 2.95 -5.50 -19.09
CA THR A 22 2.78 -4.04 -19.15
C THR A 22 2.53 -3.53 -17.74
N ARG A 23 3.21 -2.44 -17.34
CA ARG A 23 2.97 -1.79 -16.05
C ARG A 23 1.59 -1.13 -16.07
N LEU A 24 0.79 -1.41 -15.05
CA LEU A 24 -0.54 -0.83 -14.82
C LEU A 24 -0.50 0.35 -13.84
N SER A 25 0.40 0.31 -12.85
CA SER A 25 0.53 1.38 -11.87
C SER A 25 1.27 2.59 -12.46
N ASP A 26 0.71 3.79 -12.28
CA ASP A 26 1.40 5.03 -12.64
C ASP A 26 2.40 5.50 -11.58
N VAL A 27 2.29 4.97 -10.36
CA VAL A 27 3.12 5.31 -9.20
C VAL A 27 3.61 4.02 -8.56
N SER A 28 4.89 3.98 -8.20
CA SER A 28 5.45 2.87 -7.40
C SER A 28 5.13 3.10 -5.93
N SER A 29 4.77 2.04 -5.22
CA SER A 29 4.43 2.06 -3.80
C SER A 29 5.60 1.60 -2.92
N ASN A 30 5.66 2.12 -1.69
CA ASN A 30 6.59 1.64 -0.66
C ASN A 30 5.89 0.57 0.19
N PRO A 31 6.30 -0.71 0.11
CA PRO A 31 5.68 -1.78 0.88
C PRO A 31 6.05 -1.75 2.37
N ASN A 32 7.03 -0.93 2.76
CA ASN A 32 7.48 -0.86 4.14
C ASN A 32 6.58 0.00 5.03
N TRP A 33 5.60 0.73 4.49
CA TRP A 33 4.75 1.61 5.31
C TRP A 33 4.03 0.86 6.44
N GLU A 34 4.27 1.30 7.68
CA GLU A 34 3.80 0.65 8.90
C GLU A 34 2.36 1.02 9.26
N GLN A 35 1.41 0.31 8.69
CA GLN A 35 0.00 0.68 8.79
C GLN A 35 -0.78 -0.12 9.85
N PHE A 36 -0.28 -1.29 10.25
CA PHE A 36 -0.97 -2.23 11.18
C PHE A 36 -0.22 -2.39 12.50
N GLY A 37 -0.73 -3.24 13.41
CA GLY A 37 -0.11 -3.44 14.72
C GLY A 37 -0.17 -2.21 15.63
N GLY A 38 -1.05 -1.27 15.30
CA GLY A 38 -1.03 0.07 15.88
C GLY A 38 0.03 0.98 15.27
N ARG A 39 0.49 0.76 14.03
CA ARG A 39 1.57 1.48 13.31
C ARG A 39 2.98 1.02 13.65
N THR A 40 3.20 -0.29 13.60
CA THR A 40 4.51 -0.91 13.85
C THR A 40 4.77 -2.10 12.94
N LEU A 41 3.84 -2.37 12.01
CA LEU A 41 3.87 -3.53 11.13
C LEU A 41 3.67 -3.07 9.69
N PRO A 42 4.66 -3.29 8.80
CA PRO A 42 4.45 -3.14 7.38
C PRO A 42 3.51 -4.23 6.89
N PHE A 43 2.39 -3.82 6.30
CA PHE A 43 1.51 -4.75 5.61
C PHE A 43 0.85 -4.06 4.44
N GLY A 44 0.85 -4.75 3.31
CA GLY A 44 0.14 -4.35 2.10
C GLY A 44 -1.05 -5.26 1.84
N GLY A 45 -2.25 -4.68 1.65
CA GLY A 45 -3.46 -5.42 1.29
C GLY A 45 -3.25 -6.39 0.11
N ASP A 46 -3.73 -7.62 0.30
CA ASP A 46 -3.32 -8.83 -0.43
C ASP A 46 -4.06 -9.06 -1.77
N TYR A 47 -4.99 -8.17 -2.14
CA TYR A 47 -5.92 -8.44 -3.22
C TYR A 47 -5.55 -7.73 -4.52
N LEU A 48 -5.17 -8.55 -5.50
CA LEU A 48 -5.32 -8.25 -6.92
C LEU A 48 -6.61 -8.90 -7.41
N TYR A 49 -7.40 -8.18 -8.19
CA TYR A 49 -8.59 -8.72 -8.83
C TYR A 49 -8.59 -8.37 -10.30
N ILE A 50 -9.02 -9.30 -11.15
CA ILE A 50 -9.18 -9.07 -12.59
C ILE A 50 -10.56 -9.57 -13.02
N SER A 51 -11.25 -8.75 -13.81
CA SER A 51 -12.50 -9.13 -14.47
C SER A 51 -12.34 -9.00 -15.97
N SER A 52 -12.73 -10.04 -16.71
CA SER A 52 -12.64 -10.07 -18.17
C SER A 52 -13.95 -10.54 -18.79
N VAL A 53 -14.41 -9.81 -19.81
CA VAL A 53 -15.60 -10.12 -20.59
C VAL A 53 -15.32 -9.80 -22.06
N GLY A 54 -15.36 -10.82 -22.93
CA GLY A 54 -15.09 -10.65 -24.35
C GLY A 54 -13.67 -10.11 -24.60
N SER A 55 -13.58 -8.97 -25.29
CA SER A 55 -12.30 -8.29 -25.56
C SER A 55 -11.94 -7.23 -24.50
N PHE A 56 -12.68 -7.15 -23.40
CA PHE A 56 -12.45 -6.20 -22.32
C PHE A 56 -11.89 -6.91 -21.09
N SER A 57 -10.92 -6.28 -20.43
CA SER A 57 -10.39 -6.73 -19.15
C SER A 57 -9.99 -5.54 -18.28
N TYR A 58 -10.27 -5.64 -16.98
CA TYR A 58 -9.96 -4.59 -16.00
C TYR A 58 -9.42 -5.23 -14.72
N GLY A 59 -8.28 -4.70 -14.27
CA GLY A 59 -7.57 -5.16 -13.09
C GLY A 59 -7.58 -4.11 -12.01
N THR A 60 -7.74 -4.53 -10.76
CA THR A 60 -7.63 -3.67 -9.58
C THR A 60 -6.59 -4.21 -8.61
N TRP A 61 -5.88 -3.31 -7.92
CA TRP A 61 -4.84 -3.63 -6.95
C TRP A 61 -4.85 -2.65 -5.78
N THR A 62 -4.34 -3.10 -4.64
CA THR A 62 -4.07 -2.23 -3.49
C THR A 62 -2.72 -1.53 -3.67
N ASP A 63 -2.63 -0.25 -3.28
CA ASP A 63 -1.44 0.59 -3.42
C ASP A 63 -1.39 1.63 -2.28
N TRP A 64 -0.19 2.06 -1.89
CA TRP A 64 0.07 2.94 -0.73
C TRP A 64 0.57 4.34 -1.13
N ARG A 65 0.34 4.78 -2.37
CA ARG A 65 0.81 6.07 -2.88
C ARG A 65 0.28 7.29 -2.14
N ASN A 66 -0.82 7.14 -1.40
CA ASN A 66 -1.40 8.24 -0.62
C ASN A 66 -1.04 8.18 0.85
N VAL A 67 -0.26 7.18 1.27
CA VAL A 67 0.28 7.18 2.61
C VAL A 67 1.14 8.43 2.80
N VAL A 68 0.83 9.16 3.85
CA VAL A 68 1.58 10.33 4.28
C VAL A 68 2.56 9.85 5.34
N THR A 69 3.83 10.22 5.17
CA THR A 69 4.86 9.92 6.18
C THR A 69 4.54 10.64 7.49
N GLY A 70 4.87 9.99 8.59
CA GLY A 70 4.67 10.54 9.93
C GLY A 70 5.86 10.24 10.82
N SER A 71 5.57 10.27 12.12
CA SER A 71 6.47 9.83 13.18
C SER A 71 5.67 9.03 14.18
N ASP A 72 6.23 7.94 14.68
CA ASP A 72 5.68 7.23 15.82
C ASP A 72 6.22 7.80 17.13
N LEU A 73 5.30 8.22 18.02
CA LEU A 73 5.62 8.75 19.35
C LEU A 73 6.16 7.69 20.30
N ARG A 74 6.12 6.41 19.93
CA ARG A 74 6.63 5.28 20.73
C ARG A 74 8.09 4.97 20.43
N GLU A 75 8.60 5.38 19.28
CA GLU A 75 9.98 5.12 18.86
C GLU A 75 10.93 6.05 19.62
N GLY A 76 12.04 5.48 20.09
CA GLY A 76 12.86 6.06 21.15
C GLY A 76 14.34 6.05 20.81
N GLY A 77 14.75 6.75 19.74
CA GLY A 77 16.16 6.93 19.39
C GLY A 77 16.93 5.65 19.04
N ASP A 78 16.21 4.54 18.85
CA ASP A 78 16.69 3.26 18.38
C ASP A 78 16.52 3.10 16.85
N SER A 79 16.65 1.87 16.36
CA SER A 79 16.80 1.53 14.94
C SER A 79 15.50 1.40 14.16
N ASP A 80 14.37 1.71 14.78
CA ASP A 80 13.01 1.67 14.21
C ASP A 80 12.61 2.98 13.54
N SER A 81 13.35 4.08 13.75
CA SER A 81 13.26 5.31 12.93
C SER A 81 13.84 5.12 11.52
N ASP A 82 13.30 4.15 10.80
CA ASP A 82 13.71 3.68 9.48
C ASP A 82 13.05 4.48 8.33
N GLY A 83 12.20 5.44 8.69
CA GLY A 83 11.44 6.29 7.78
C GLY A 83 10.22 5.60 7.16
N ALA A 84 9.74 4.50 7.76
CA ALA A 84 8.56 3.76 7.35
C ALA A 84 7.29 4.10 8.18
N ASP A 85 7.40 5.10 9.04
CA ASP A 85 6.29 5.66 9.80
C ASP A 85 5.24 6.36 8.92
N VAL A 86 3.99 6.05 9.19
CA VAL A 86 2.83 6.72 8.58
C VAL A 86 2.27 7.80 9.51
N LEU A 87 1.51 8.75 8.96
CA LEU A 87 0.87 9.81 9.73
C LEU A 87 0.00 9.22 10.87
N GLN A 88 0.23 9.73 12.08
CA GLN A 88 -0.55 9.40 13.27
C GLN A 88 -0.94 10.68 14.00
N CYS A 89 -2.24 10.94 14.18
CA CYS A 89 -2.69 12.07 15.00
C CYS A 89 -2.96 11.58 16.41
N ARG A 90 -1.88 11.19 17.08
CA ARG A 90 -1.88 10.74 18.47
C ARG A 90 -1.22 11.78 19.35
N VAL A 91 -1.56 11.76 20.63
CA VAL A 91 -0.98 12.64 21.64
C VAL A 91 -0.42 11.78 22.76
N ALA A 92 0.77 12.11 23.24
CA ALA A 92 1.31 11.54 24.46
C ALA A 92 0.62 12.17 25.68
N ASN A 93 0.03 11.34 26.53
CA ASN A 93 -0.59 11.76 27.78
C ASN A 93 0.48 12.00 28.86
N PRO A 94 0.17 12.79 29.92
CA PRO A 94 1.11 13.04 31.02
C PRO A 94 1.61 11.79 31.76
N ASP A 95 0.87 10.68 31.69
CA ASP A 95 1.25 9.40 32.28
C ASP A 95 2.15 8.53 31.36
N GLY A 96 2.54 9.06 30.20
CA GLY A 96 3.37 8.37 29.21
C GLY A 96 2.61 7.46 28.26
N THR A 97 1.29 7.32 28.40
CA THR A 97 0.47 6.56 27.44
C THR A 97 0.25 7.35 26.15
N ILE A 98 0.03 6.63 25.04
CA ILE A 98 -0.30 7.24 23.75
C ILE A 98 -1.81 7.17 23.52
N GLY A 99 -2.42 8.32 23.21
CA GLY A 99 -3.84 8.45 22.91
C GLY A 99 -4.27 7.80 21.60
N ALA A 100 -5.58 7.82 21.35
CA ALA A 100 -6.17 7.29 20.11
C ALA A 100 -5.71 8.09 18.88
N ASP A 101 -5.69 7.44 17.71
CA ASP A 101 -5.45 8.10 16.43
C ASP A 101 -6.71 8.85 15.99
N THR A 102 -6.63 10.19 15.88
CA THR A 102 -7.76 11.02 15.47
C THR A 102 -7.77 11.34 13.98
N CYS A 103 -6.82 10.83 13.18
CA CYS A 103 -6.79 11.05 11.73
C CYS A 103 -6.49 9.80 10.89
N PRO A 104 -7.14 8.65 11.15
CA PRO A 104 -6.81 7.39 10.47
C PRO A 104 -6.90 7.47 8.94
N PHE A 105 -7.80 8.30 8.39
CA PHE A 105 -8.07 8.46 6.95
C PHE A 105 -7.39 9.68 6.31
N GLN A 106 -6.43 10.31 6.98
CA GLN A 106 -5.71 11.48 6.44
C GLN A 106 -4.35 11.07 5.84
N GLY A 107 -4.22 9.84 5.33
CA GLY A 107 -2.93 9.31 4.84
C GLY A 107 -2.24 8.34 5.80
N GLY A 108 -2.83 8.06 6.97
CA GLY A 108 -2.26 7.10 7.91
C GLY A 108 -2.56 5.65 7.52
N LEU A 109 -3.83 5.29 7.27
CA LEU A 109 -4.28 3.92 6.91
C LEU A 109 -4.64 3.76 5.43
N ASP A 110 -4.09 4.59 4.55
CA ASP A 110 -4.54 4.68 3.16
C ASP A 110 -4.03 3.50 2.31
N GLN A 111 -4.71 2.36 2.44
CA GLN A 111 -4.60 1.19 1.57
C GLN A 111 -5.63 1.27 0.44
N ASN A 112 -5.39 2.17 -0.50
CA ASN A 112 -6.36 2.49 -1.54
C ASN A 112 -6.36 1.43 -2.66
N ILE A 113 -7.54 1.20 -3.24
CA ILE A 113 -7.72 0.31 -4.39
C ILE A 113 -7.71 1.15 -5.66
N TYR A 114 -6.82 0.81 -6.58
CA TYR A 114 -6.68 1.41 -7.90
C TYR A 114 -7.02 0.39 -8.98
N GLY A 115 -7.23 0.86 -10.21
CA GLY A 115 -7.48 -0.03 -11.33
C GLY A 115 -7.17 0.58 -12.68
N ALA A 116 -6.95 -0.31 -13.66
CA ALA A 116 -6.66 0.03 -15.04
C ALA A 116 -7.16 -1.07 -15.98
N VAL A 117 -7.37 -0.71 -17.25
CA VAL A 117 -7.61 -1.69 -18.33
C VAL A 117 -6.37 -2.56 -18.46
N THR A 118 -6.56 -3.88 -18.57
CA THR A 118 -5.45 -4.82 -18.76
C THR A 118 -5.40 -5.33 -20.20
N PRO A 119 -4.23 -5.84 -20.65
CA PRO A 119 -4.11 -6.54 -21.92
C PRO A 119 -4.96 -7.81 -22.01
#